data_AF-A0AAU9YY10-F1
#
_entry.id   AF-A0AAU9YY10-F1
#
_cell.length_a   1.000
_cell.length_b   1.000
_cell.length_c   1.000
_cell.angle_alpha   90.00
_cell.angle_beta   90.00
_cell.angle_gamma   90.00
#
_symmetry.space_group_name_H-M   'P 1'
#
loop_
_entity.id
_entity.type
_entity.pdbx_description
1 polymer ?
#
loop_
_entity_poly.entity_id
_entity_poly.type
_entity_poly.pdbx_seq_one_letter_code
_entity_poly.pdbx_strand_id
1 'polypeptide(L)' 'MEMAEEPANSGHSLPPVYIYSPEYVSICDSLTKVPKRASMVHSLIEAYALHKQMRL' A
#
# COMPACT_ATOMS: atom_id res chain seq x y z
N MET A 1 -6.08 -29.19 12.50
CA MET A 1 -6.36 -27.90 13.15
C MET A 1 -7.12 -27.08 12.13
N GLU A 2 -8.44 -27.02 12.27
CA GLU A 2 -9.25 -26.13 11.44
C GLU A 2 -9.15 -24.74 12.06
N MET A 3 -8.57 -23.81 11.31
CA MET A 3 -8.45 -22.42 11.69
C MET A 3 -9.81 -21.79 11.40
N ALA A 4 -10.57 -21.50 12.46
CA ALA A 4 -11.85 -20.82 12.36
C ALA A 4 -11.63 -19.48 11.64
N GLU A 5 -12.27 -19.31 10.49
CA GLU A 5 -12.36 -18.03 9.80
C GLU A 5 -13.25 -17.11 10.64
N GLU A 6 -12.61 -16.18 11.36
CA GLU A 6 -13.28 -15.11 12.09
C GLU A 6 -14.21 -14.34 11.13
N PRO A 7 -15.45 -14.03 11.54
CA PRO A 7 -16.46 -13.47 10.64
C PRO A 7 -15.98 -12.12 10.10
N ALA A 8 -15.90 -12.03 8.77
CA ALA A 8 -15.58 -10.81 8.03
C ALA A 8 -16.49 -9.69 8.54
N ASN A 9 -15.87 -8.74 9.25
CA ASN A 9 -16.48 -7.52 9.76
C ASN A 9 -17.40 -6.90 8.67
N SER A 10 -18.70 -7.07 8.82
CA SER A 10 -19.75 -6.48 7.98
C SER A 10 -20.00 -5.01 8.35
N GLY A 11 -18.95 -4.30 8.76
CA GLY A 11 -18.93 -2.85 8.82
C GLY A 11 -18.43 -2.33 7.49
N HIS A 12 -19.11 -1.36 6.89
CA HIS A 12 -18.57 -0.58 5.79
C HIS A 12 -17.30 0.12 6.28
N SER A 13 -16.15 -0.55 6.21
CA SER A 13 -14.87 0.01 6.59
C SER A 13 -14.51 1.07 5.55
N LEU A 14 -14.14 2.25 6.03
CA LEU A 14 -13.67 3.31 5.16
C LEU A 14 -12.47 2.78 4.35
N PRO A 15 -12.35 3.14 3.05
CA PRO A 15 -11.21 2.74 2.24
C PRO A 15 -9.89 3.11 2.95
N PRO A 16 -8.88 2.20 2.97
CA PRO A 16 -7.58 2.51 3.55
C PRO A 16 -6.96 3.74 2.90
N VAL A 17 -6.24 4.53 3.69
CA VAL A 17 -5.52 5.71 3.18
C VAL A 17 -4.12 5.28 2.77
N TYR A 18 -3.72 5.62 1.55
CA TYR A 18 -2.38 5.36 1.02
C TYR A 18 -1.68 6.68 0.73
N ILE A 19 -0.75 7.05 1.61
CA ILE A 19 0.02 8.29 1.47
C ILE A 19 1.04 8.11 0.35
N TYR A 20 0.81 8.81 -0.74
CA TYR A 20 1.66 8.77 -1.91
C TYR A 20 1.73 10.14 -2.58
N SER A 21 2.95 10.54 -2.94
CA SER A 21 3.20 11.57 -3.94
C SER A 21 4.51 11.22 -4.65
N PRO A 22 4.67 11.59 -5.93
CA PRO A 22 5.90 11.32 -6.66
C PRO A 22 7.12 11.99 -6.01
N GLU A 23 6.94 13.18 -5.42
CA GLU A 23 7.99 13.89 -4.67
C GLU A 23 8.38 13.10 -3.41
N TYR A 24 7.40 12.57 -2.69
CA TYR A 24 7.63 11.78 -1.49
C TYR A 24 8.38 10.48 -1.80
N VAL A 25 8.01 9.79 -2.87
CA VAL A 25 8.73 8.59 -3.34
C VAL A 25 10.16 8.93 -3.72
N SER A 26 10.39 10.03 -4.45
CA SER A 26 11.74 10.47 -4.80
C SER A 26 12.60 10.78 -3.57
N ILE A 27 12.02 11.39 -2.53
CA ILE A 27 12.72 11.64 -1.26
C ILE A 27 13.08 10.31 -0.60
N CYS A 28 12.14 9.38 -0.48
CA CYS A 28 12.37 8.08 0.13
C CYS A 28 13.45 7.26 -0.61
N ASP A 29 13.47 7.32 -1.94
CA ASP A 29 14.44 6.57 -2.75
C ASP A 29 15.85 7.14 -2.71
N SER A 30 16.02 8.40 -2.27
CA SER A 30 17.35 9.00 -2.05
C SER A 30 18.05 8.49 -0.78
N LEU A 31 17.35 7.74 0.08
CA LEU A 31 17.92 7.17 1.31
C LEU A 31 18.86 6.00 0.99
N THR A 32 20.13 6.15 1.40
CA THR A 32 21.25 5.25 1.05
C THR A 32 21.12 3.81 1.52
N LYS A 33 20.30 3.53 2.54
CA LYS A 33 20.12 2.16 3.08
C LYS A 33 19.21 1.27 2.23
N VAL A 34 18.34 1.86 1.41
CA VAL A 34 17.25 1.14 0.72
C VAL A 34 17.04 1.73 -0.68
N PRO A 35 17.95 1.47 -1.62
CA PRO A 35 17.88 2.08 -2.95
C PRO A 35 16.57 1.69 -3.65
N LYS A 36 15.84 2.69 -4.14
CA LYS A 36 14.61 2.53 -4.94
C LYS A 36 13.49 1.71 -4.30
N ARG A 37 13.52 1.50 -2.97
CA ARG A 37 12.52 0.67 -2.29
C ARG A 37 11.12 1.25 -2.40
N ALA A 38 10.96 2.57 -2.28
CA ALA A 38 9.65 3.19 -2.35
C ALA A 38 9.06 3.07 -3.76
N SER A 39 9.87 3.30 -4.80
CA SER A 39 9.44 3.03 -6.18
C SER A 39 9.04 1.58 -6.41
N MET A 40 9.86 0.61 -5.97
CA MET A 40 9.55 -0.81 -6.16
C MET A 40 8.22 -1.22 -5.49
N VAL A 41 7.98 -0.76 -4.26
CA VAL A 41 6.74 -1.03 -3.54
C VAL A 41 5.55 -0.36 -4.23
N HIS A 42 5.68 0.90 -4.60
CA HIS A 42 4.62 1.63 -5.28
C HIS A 42 4.23 0.98 -6.61
N SER A 43 5.21 0.66 -7.47
CA SER A 43 4.95 0.01 -8.76
C SER A 43 4.30 -1.38 -8.60
N LEU A 44 4.61 -2.12 -7.54
CA LEU A 44 3.94 -3.37 -7.24
C LEU A 44 2.48 -3.14 -6.85
N ILE A 45 2.19 -2.16 -5.99
CA ILE A 45 0.81 -1.77 -5.62
C ILE A 45 0.01 -1.34 -6.85
N GLU A 46 0.63 -0.61 -7.79
CA GLU A 46 0.03 -0.20 -9.05
C GLU A 46 -0.28 -1.38 -9.97
N ALA A 47 0.66 -2.33 -10.11
CA ALA A 47 0.49 -3.52 -10.95
C ALA A 47 -0.69 -4.40 -10.50
N TYR A 48 -0.96 -4.46 -9.20
CA TYR A 48 -2.14 -5.15 -8.64
C TYR A 48 -3.40 -4.29 -8.58
N ALA A 49 -3.34 -3.04 -9.06
CA ALA A 49 -4.44 -2.06 -9.03
C ALA A 49 -5.01 -1.78 -7.63
N LEU A 50 -4.24 -2.06 -6.56
CA LEU A 50 -4.67 -1.89 -5.17
C LEU A 50 -4.92 -0.43 -4.82
N HIS A 51 -4.18 0.50 -5.44
CA HIS A 51 -4.37 1.93 -5.28
C HIS A 51 -5.79 2.40 -5.64
N LYS A 52 -6.53 1.67 -6.48
CA LYS A 52 -7.92 2.00 -6.86
C LYS A 52 -8.93 1.74 -5.75
N GLN A 53 -8.55 0.95 -4.75
CA GLN A 53 -9.37 0.62 -3.59
C GLN A 53 -9.00 1.46 -2.36
N MET A 54 -8.04 2.37 -2.51
CA MET A 54 -7.49 3.19 -1.43
C MET A 54 -7.78 4.68 -1.68
N ARG A 55 -7.75 5.47 -0.61
CA ARG A 55 -7.80 6.93 -0.69
C ARG A 55 -6.38 7.47 -0.77
N LEU A 56 -6.04 8.10 -1.89
CA LEU A 56 -4.77 8.81 -2.14
C LEU A 56 -4.78 10.19 -1.46
#